data_AF-A0A0K8WC05-F1
#
_entry.id   AF-A0A0K8WC05-F1
#
_cell.length_a   1.000
_cell.length_b   1.000
_cell.length_c   1.000
_cell.angle_alpha   90.00
_cell.angle_beta   90.00
_cell.angle_gamma   90.00
#
_symmetry.space_group_name_H-M   'P 1'
#
loop_
_entity.id
_entity.type
_entity.pdbx_description
1 polymer ?
#
loop_
_entity_poly.entity_id
_entity_poly.type
_entity_poly.pdbx_seq_one_letter_code
_entity_poly.pdbx_strand_id
1 'polypeptide(L)'
;MAAASLITADTNPPQIEVYEKCKNHKKRQRILINYKKQHDWLWRNCRGHRQQFDTATYWLLVTTLLTLSASYGRADYYRNGVGWQPPQPILPPLQPIPPPLGSLQNVTCIAHDTKFTCDCLSVNQRLQLPHLIGYVFQVEISNCRSLTIEANALEDTQGLRKINFKNVENLILKKYALAFPRYASNTPLIIEFDRVNFELIDSHAINGNIEEISFIGGRIDVINPFGFTTLKDRAILLKMDNVLVKRIEPQAFKKFAVEQLEIRNCIFQTNVPSKAFYELEVLNSLRIQNNNFQEVHSHAFSFKIINKLSITENYFAAIDAEWIEAYVRESVVIRDNYFGLTSPIAFKGIHIHRDYMHSELLELQFNNNTLQLPVETRPLEFNERFALNIKQLRYENTFGCSDLDTAQKPPIPKQAFFRNNVDNIYVLSKPIKAVATPMNGMNGQMIAASRSNNEFVLLNKYIETNCQPRSYLTYILLGVLALVLVLLLIGIVVWLQVAKRRKKRKLDVVLPEPRTYKETQIIYQIENAGLLKTDL
;
A
#
# COMPACT_ATOMS: atom_id res chain seq x y z
N MET A 1 3.84 33.84 71.99
CA MET A 1 2.80 32.78 71.98
C MET A 1 3.38 31.62 71.18
N ALA A 2 4.09 30.72 71.88
CA ALA A 2 3.72 29.29 72.08
C ALA A 2 3.90 28.48 70.78
N ALA A 3 5.09 27.90 70.54
CA ALA A 3 5.55 26.54 70.94
C ALA A 3 5.23 25.51 69.82
N ALA A 4 6.21 25.07 69.01
CA ALA A 4 7.20 24.01 69.24
C ALA A 4 6.62 22.57 69.21
N SER A 5 7.08 21.73 68.27
CA SER A 5 7.82 20.47 68.54
C SER A 5 7.79 19.46 67.37
N LEU A 6 8.95 18.83 67.16
CA LEU A 6 9.24 17.64 66.35
C LEU A 6 8.53 16.40 66.90
N ILE A 7 8.20 15.41 66.05
CA ILE A 7 8.45 13.96 66.30
C ILE A 7 8.69 13.21 64.96
N THR A 8 9.75 12.39 64.97
CA THR A 8 10.19 11.36 64.00
C THR A 8 9.39 10.05 64.09
N ALA A 9 9.20 9.32 62.99
CA ALA A 9 9.06 7.86 63.03
C ALA A 9 9.35 7.18 61.68
N ASP A 10 10.40 6.36 61.67
CA ASP A 10 10.66 5.25 60.75
C ASP A 10 9.52 4.23 60.78
N THR A 11 9.10 3.72 59.60
CA THR A 11 8.62 2.33 59.47
C THR A 11 8.95 1.78 58.08
N ASN A 12 9.65 0.64 58.08
CA ASN A 12 10.02 -0.16 56.92
C ASN A 12 8.80 -0.67 56.12
N PRO A 13 8.90 -0.88 54.80
CA PRO A 13 7.93 -1.67 54.04
C PRO A 13 8.27 -3.18 54.10
N PRO A 14 7.26 -4.08 54.07
CA PRO A 14 7.48 -5.52 54.12
C PRO A 14 7.90 -6.11 52.77
N GLN A 15 8.86 -7.04 52.81
CA GLN A 15 9.21 -7.97 51.73
C GLN A 15 8.33 -9.24 51.79
N ILE A 16 7.40 -9.39 50.85
CA ILE A 16 6.70 -10.64 50.44
C ILE A 16 6.21 -10.31 49.00
N GLU A 17 6.42 -11.01 47.88
CA GLU A 17 6.55 -12.44 47.59
C GLU A 17 7.21 -12.60 46.19
N VAL A 18 8.42 -13.17 46.13
CA VAL A 18 9.07 -13.62 44.89
C VAL A 18 8.71 -15.10 44.70
N TYR A 19 7.45 -15.40 44.39
CA TYR A 19 7.03 -16.80 44.15
C TYR A 19 5.91 -16.95 43.10
N GLU A 20 5.85 -16.09 42.07
CA GLU A 20 4.93 -16.27 40.94
C GLU A 20 5.56 -16.23 39.54
N LYS A 21 6.89 -16.04 39.43
CA LYS A 21 7.56 -15.89 38.13
C LYS A 21 7.96 -17.20 37.43
N CYS A 22 7.97 -18.34 38.11
CA CYS A 22 8.41 -19.62 37.50
C CYS A 22 7.29 -20.45 36.84
N LYS A 23 6.00 -20.11 37.02
CA LYS A 23 4.89 -20.88 36.42
C LYS A 23 4.52 -20.42 35.00
N ASN A 24 4.86 -19.18 34.62
CA ASN A 24 4.51 -18.61 33.30
C ASN A 24 5.52 -18.93 32.17
N HIS A 25 6.74 -19.37 32.50
CA HIS A 25 7.75 -19.68 31.46
C HIS A 25 7.48 -21.01 30.74
N LYS A 26 6.87 -22.00 31.42
CA LYS A 26 6.51 -23.30 30.84
C LYS A 26 5.26 -23.23 29.94
N LYS A 27 4.39 -22.23 30.14
CA LYS A 27 3.20 -22.00 29.30
C LYS A 27 3.55 -21.30 27.98
N ARG A 28 4.56 -20.41 27.98
CA ARG A 28 5.07 -19.75 26.76
C ARG A 28 5.83 -20.69 25.81
N GLN A 29 6.54 -21.70 26.32
CA GLN A 29 7.24 -22.65 25.45
C GLN A 29 6.30 -23.63 24.73
N ARG A 30 5.11 -23.94 25.26
CA ARG A 30 4.11 -24.76 24.55
C ARG A 30 3.39 -23.99 23.43
N ILE A 31 3.28 -22.66 23.55
CA ILE A 31 2.66 -21.81 22.51
C ILE A 31 3.60 -21.64 21.31
N LEU A 32 4.91 -21.53 21.54
CA LEU A 32 5.92 -21.44 20.47
C LEU A 32 6.07 -22.74 19.64
N ILE A 33 5.81 -23.91 20.24
CA ILE A 33 5.86 -25.19 19.52
C ILE A 33 4.62 -25.39 18.63
N ASN A 34 3.45 -24.83 19.01
CA ASN A 34 2.25 -24.87 18.16
C ASN A 34 2.30 -23.86 17.01
N TYR A 35 2.96 -22.71 17.19
CA TYR A 35 3.10 -21.72 16.11
C TYR A 35 4.01 -22.21 14.97
N LYS A 36 5.01 -23.05 15.28
CA LYS A 36 5.91 -23.63 14.27
C LYS A 36 5.24 -24.74 13.44
N LYS A 37 4.20 -25.39 13.96
CA LYS A 37 3.43 -26.43 13.22
C LYS A 37 2.39 -25.85 12.26
N GLN A 38 1.99 -24.59 12.43
CA GLN A 38 0.94 -23.96 11.61
C GLN A 38 1.47 -23.29 10.34
N HIS A 39 2.79 -23.04 10.26
CA HIS A 39 3.45 -22.49 9.06
C HIS A 39 4.03 -23.54 8.10
N ASP A 40 4.06 -24.82 8.47
CA ASP A 40 4.51 -25.93 7.59
C ASP A 40 3.42 -26.42 6.61
N TRP A 41 2.18 -25.96 6.74
CA TRP A 41 1.10 -26.32 5.80
C TRP A 41 1.13 -25.48 4.50
N LEU A 42 1.69 -24.27 4.55
CA LEU A 42 1.78 -23.36 3.40
C LEU A 42 2.89 -23.71 2.39
N TRP A 43 3.77 -24.67 2.70
CA TRP A 43 4.86 -25.10 1.82
C TRP A 43 4.70 -26.51 1.20
N ARG A 44 3.55 -27.18 1.39
CA ARG A 44 3.32 -28.55 0.87
C ARG A 44 2.39 -28.70 -0.33
N ASN A 45 1.81 -27.63 -0.88
CA ASN A 45 0.90 -27.71 -2.04
C ASN A 45 1.46 -27.10 -3.34
N CYS A 46 2.69 -27.48 -3.71
CA CYS A 46 3.25 -27.20 -5.04
C CYS A 46 3.85 -28.46 -5.72
N ARG A 47 3.26 -29.63 -5.50
CA ARG A 47 3.48 -30.82 -6.34
C ARG A 47 2.20 -31.59 -6.50
N GLY A 48 1.66 -31.60 -7.72
CA GLY A 48 0.71 -32.63 -8.16
C GLY A 48 -0.52 -32.10 -8.88
N HIS A 49 -0.36 -31.69 -10.14
CA HIS A 49 -1.25 -32.16 -11.20
C HIS A 49 -0.62 -31.90 -12.57
N ARG A 50 -0.09 -32.97 -13.18
CA ARG A 50 0.21 -33.04 -14.62
C ARG A 50 -1.13 -33.20 -15.33
N GLN A 51 -1.51 -32.21 -16.14
CA GLN A 51 -2.39 -32.44 -17.29
C GLN A 51 -1.50 -32.42 -18.54
N GLN A 52 -1.62 -33.47 -19.33
CA GLN A 52 -0.97 -33.64 -20.62
C GLN A 52 -1.40 -32.50 -21.56
N PHE A 53 -0.42 -31.76 -22.07
CA PHE A 53 -0.54 -31.02 -23.32
C PHE A 53 0.63 -31.44 -24.21
N ASP A 54 0.30 -31.76 -25.46
CA ASP A 54 1.15 -32.33 -26.48
C ASP A 54 2.39 -31.48 -26.78
N THR A 55 3.56 -32.06 -26.55
CA THR A 55 4.86 -31.50 -26.90
C THR A 55 5.36 -32.15 -28.19
N ALA A 56 5.19 -31.46 -29.32
CA ALA A 56 5.86 -31.83 -30.57
C ALA A 56 6.50 -30.66 -31.33
N THR A 57 6.34 -29.40 -30.88
CA THR A 57 6.79 -28.22 -31.66
C THR A 57 7.79 -27.30 -30.97
N TYR A 58 8.14 -27.54 -29.70
CA TYR A 58 9.02 -26.63 -28.94
C TYR A 58 10.52 -27.01 -28.95
N TRP A 59 10.89 -28.15 -29.54
CA TRP A 59 12.28 -28.64 -29.57
C TRP A 59 13.11 -28.18 -30.78
N LEU A 60 12.51 -27.44 -31.72
CA LEU A 60 13.17 -26.97 -32.94
C LEU A 60 13.62 -25.49 -32.89
N LEU A 61 13.22 -24.74 -31.87
CA LEU A 61 13.48 -23.30 -31.75
C LEU A 61 14.60 -22.94 -30.76
N VAL A 62 15.02 -23.87 -29.89
CA VAL A 62 16.04 -23.63 -28.86
C VAL A 62 17.43 -24.11 -29.30
N THR A 63 17.51 -24.99 -30.30
CA THR A 63 18.78 -25.52 -30.83
C THR A 63 19.41 -24.67 -31.93
N THR A 64 18.69 -23.70 -32.51
CA THR A 64 19.19 -22.81 -33.58
C THR A 64 19.82 -21.51 -33.08
N LEU A 65 19.74 -21.19 -31.78
CA LEU A 65 20.24 -19.94 -31.21
C LEU A 65 21.58 -20.04 -30.45
N LEU A 66 22.19 -21.23 -30.40
CA LEU A 66 23.44 -21.49 -29.67
C LEU A 66 24.67 -21.79 -30.54
N THR A 67 24.59 -21.66 -31.87
CA THR A 67 25.69 -21.95 -32.80
C THR A 67 26.35 -20.72 -33.47
N LEU A 68 26.03 -19.50 -33.02
CA LEU A 68 26.64 -18.27 -33.54
C LEU A 68 27.21 -17.40 -32.42
N SER A 69 28.35 -17.81 -31.86
CA SER A 69 29.36 -16.90 -31.27
C SER A 69 30.59 -17.68 -30.79
N ALA A 70 31.41 -18.11 -31.74
CA ALA A 70 32.80 -18.44 -31.48
C ALA A 70 33.69 -18.01 -32.64
N SER A 71 34.88 -17.51 -32.28
CA SER A 71 36.06 -17.24 -33.12
C SER A 71 36.18 -15.87 -33.81
N TYR A 72 37.02 -15.02 -33.22
CA TYR A 72 38.23 -14.39 -33.79
C TYR A 72 39.08 -14.01 -32.55
N GLY A 73 40.39 -14.13 -32.46
CA GLY A 73 41.45 -14.35 -33.43
C GLY A 73 42.73 -13.73 -32.85
N ARG A 74 43.53 -14.57 -32.20
CA ARG A 74 44.98 -14.54 -31.90
C ARG A 74 45.82 -13.39 -32.53
N ALA A 75 46.73 -12.80 -31.74
CA ALA A 75 48.10 -12.45 -32.15
C ALA A 75 49.01 -12.14 -30.93
N ASP A 76 50.04 -12.95 -30.75
CA ASP A 76 51.23 -12.69 -29.92
C ASP A 76 52.25 -11.85 -30.71
N TYR A 77 53.05 -11.00 -30.06
CA TYR A 77 54.47 -10.79 -30.38
C TYR A 77 55.24 -10.05 -29.24
N TYR A 78 56.49 -10.47 -29.07
CA TYR A 78 57.55 -10.12 -28.10
C TYR A 78 57.93 -8.62 -27.95
N ARG A 79 58.52 -8.23 -26.80
CA ARG A 79 60.00 -7.99 -26.57
C ARG A 79 60.32 -6.87 -25.56
N ASN A 80 61.31 -7.16 -24.70
CA ASN A 80 62.02 -6.26 -23.77
C ASN A 80 62.73 -5.06 -24.47
N GLY A 81 62.93 -3.95 -23.74
CA GLY A 81 64.01 -2.99 -24.05
C GLY A 81 63.90 -1.56 -23.50
N VAL A 82 64.57 -1.30 -22.38
CA VAL A 82 65.41 -0.12 -22.01
C VAL A 82 65.10 1.29 -22.59
N GLY A 83 64.78 2.21 -21.67
CA GLY A 83 65.42 3.52 -21.46
C GLY A 83 65.42 4.60 -22.56
N TRP A 84 64.57 5.62 -22.39
CA TRP A 84 64.80 7.00 -22.88
C TRP A 84 64.12 8.01 -21.94
N GLN A 85 64.90 8.98 -21.42
CA GLN A 85 64.41 10.16 -20.70
C GLN A 85 64.21 11.31 -21.70
N PRO A 86 63.07 12.02 -21.67
CA PRO A 86 62.90 13.27 -22.40
C PRO A 86 63.46 14.46 -21.59
N PRO A 87 63.92 15.54 -22.26
CA PRO A 87 64.46 16.73 -21.62
C PRO A 87 63.36 17.55 -20.91
N GLN A 88 63.75 18.19 -19.81
CA GLN A 88 62.84 19.02 -19.00
C GLN A 88 62.40 20.29 -19.74
N PRO A 89 61.10 20.62 -19.74
CA PRO A 89 60.62 21.91 -20.19
C PRO A 89 60.92 23.01 -19.15
N ILE A 90 61.36 24.15 -19.66
CA ILE A 90 61.65 25.38 -18.91
C ILE A 90 60.33 25.89 -18.29
N LEU A 91 60.31 26.02 -16.96
CA LEU A 91 59.17 26.52 -16.18
C LEU A 91 59.00 28.05 -16.35
N PRO A 92 57.82 28.54 -16.75
CA PRO A 92 57.46 29.95 -16.63
C PRO A 92 57.30 30.35 -15.14
N PRO A 93 57.37 31.66 -14.83
CA PRO A 93 57.34 32.15 -13.45
C PRO A 93 56.09 31.69 -12.69
N LEU A 94 56.32 31.27 -11.44
CA LEU A 94 55.33 30.77 -10.47
C LEU A 94 54.10 31.67 -10.41
N GLN A 95 53.03 31.24 -11.08
CA GLN A 95 51.68 31.64 -10.71
C GLN A 95 51.37 31.03 -9.33
N PRO A 96 50.62 31.72 -8.45
CA PRO A 96 50.24 31.17 -7.16
C PRO A 96 49.57 29.81 -7.37
N ILE A 97 50.13 28.81 -6.70
CA ILE A 97 49.68 27.42 -6.75
C ILE A 97 48.18 27.41 -6.39
N PRO A 98 47.28 26.98 -7.28
CA PRO A 98 45.88 26.79 -6.90
C PRO A 98 45.84 25.80 -5.74
N PRO A 99 45.02 26.06 -4.70
CA PRO A 99 44.94 25.18 -3.54
C PRO A 99 44.68 23.74 -3.99
N PRO A 100 45.25 22.73 -3.30
CA PRO A 100 45.11 21.34 -3.68
C PRO A 100 43.64 21.01 -3.89
N LEU A 101 43.36 20.41 -5.04
CA LEU A 101 42.03 19.97 -5.48
C LEU A 101 41.47 18.99 -4.44
N GLY A 102 40.79 19.50 -3.41
CA GLY A 102 40.29 18.66 -2.31
C GLY A 102 40.10 19.32 -0.94
N SER A 103 40.62 20.52 -0.67
CA SER A 103 40.31 21.19 0.60
C SER A 103 38.96 21.91 0.51
N LEU A 104 37.95 21.42 1.23
CA LEU A 104 36.68 22.13 1.43
C LEU A 104 36.97 23.49 2.07
N GLN A 105 36.40 24.57 1.51
CA GLN A 105 36.55 25.91 2.07
C GLN A 105 35.54 26.09 3.19
N ASN A 106 35.97 26.69 4.31
CA ASN A 106 35.05 26.98 5.42
C ASN A 106 34.14 28.18 5.09
N VAL A 107 32.88 28.09 5.51
CA VAL A 107 31.95 29.23 5.50
C VAL A 107 32.44 30.29 6.48
N THR A 108 32.30 31.57 6.12
CA THR A 108 32.52 32.69 7.03
C THR A 108 31.32 32.88 7.94
N CYS A 109 31.52 32.72 9.25
CA CYS A 109 30.51 32.93 10.28
C CYS A 109 30.86 34.15 11.12
N ILE A 110 29.93 35.09 11.25
CA ILE A 110 30.09 36.31 12.04
C ILE A 110 29.33 36.13 13.35
N ALA A 111 30.01 36.33 14.48
CA ALA A 111 29.38 36.40 15.79
C ALA A 111 28.85 37.81 16.03
N HIS A 112 27.57 37.94 16.36
CA HIS A 112 26.98 39.19 16.85
C HIS A 112 26.16 38.88 18.09
N ASP A 113 26.51 39.50 19.22
CA ASP A 113 25.96 39.23 20.55
C ASP A 113 26.01 37.75 20.93
N THR A 114 24.88 37.07 20.79
CA THR A 114 24.68 35.66 21.15
C THR A 114 24.17 34.84 19.97
N LYS A 115 24.45 35.33 18.74
CA LYS A 115 24.05 34.71 17.49
C LYS A 115 25.25 34.56 16.55
N PHE A 116 25.43 33.37 16.00
CA PHE A 116 26.28 33.18 14.82
C PHE A 116 25.43 33.30 13.56
N THR A 117 25.91 34.09 12.60
CA THR A 117 25.32 34.18 11.26
C THR A 117 26.36 33.73 10.23
N CYS A 118 26.09 32.63 9.55
CA CYS A 118 26.94 32.03 8.52
C CYS A 118 26.25 32.18 7.16
N ASP A 119 26.69 33.14 6.35
CA ASP A 119 26.17 33.33 4.99
C ASP A 119 27.18 32.84 3.97
N CYS A 120 26.76 31.92 3.10
CA CYS A 120 27.57 31.36 2.03
C CYS A 120 27.59 32.24 0.76
N LEU A 121 26.83 33.35 0.73
CA LEU A 121 26.74 34.29 -0.39
C LEU A 121 26.41 33.63 -1.73
N SER A 122 25.73 32.47 -1.69
CA SER A 122 25.40 31.65 -2.87
C SER A 122 26.59 31.31 -3.76
N VAL A 123 27.79 31.16 -3.16
CA VAL A 123 29.02 30.80 -3.90
C VAL A 123 28.92 29.37 -4.46
N ASN A 124 29.39 29.18 -5.68
CA ASN A 124 29.41 27.89 -6.42
C ASN A 124 30.50 26.92 -5.95
N GLN A 125 30.76 26.86 -4.65
CA GLN A 125 31.78 26.01 -4.08
C GLN A 125 31.18 25.16 -2.98
N ARG A 126 31.76 23.98 -2.76
CA ARG A 126 31.40 23.14 -1.62
C ARG A 126 32.02 23.77 -0.39
N LEU A 127 31.16 24.23 0.51
CA LEU A 127 31.59 24.85 1.75
C LEU A 127 31.42 23.88 2.91
N GLN A 128 32.23 24.06 3.94
CA GLN A 128 32.14 23.32 5.18
C GLN A 128 31.78 24.28 6.31
N LEU A 129 30.87 23.86 7.21
CA LEU A 129 30.63 24.62 8.44
C LEU A 129 31.89 24.50 9.32
N PRO A 130 32.57 25.61 9.68
CA PRO A 130 33.69 25.55 10.59
C PRO A 130 33.23 25.09 11.97
N HIS A 131 34.17 24.56 12.76
CA HIS A 131 33.92 24.25 14.16
C HIS A 131 33.59 25.53 14.93
N LEU A 132 32.37 25.64 15.44
CA LEU A 132 31.92 26.82 16.18
C LEU A 132 32.21 26.64 17.67
N ILE A 133 32.78 27.67 18.29
CA ILE A 133 33.21 27.66 19.69
C ILE A 133 32.65 28.91 20.38
N GLY A 134 32.20 28.75 21.64
CA GLY A 134 31.82 29.88 22.50
C GLY A 134 30.36 29.86 22.94
N TYR A 135 29.93 30.94 23.59
CA TYR A 135 28.59 31.05 24.18
C TYR A 135 27.62 31.70 23.20
N VAL A 136 26.73 30.90 22.60
CA VAL A 136 25.80 31.33 21.55
C VAL A 136 24.44 30.67 21.74
N PHE A 137 23.37 31.46 21.68
CA PHE A 137 21.99 30.99 21.79
C PHE A 137 21.40 30.58 20.44
N GLN A 138 21.84 31.19 19.34
CA GLN A 138 21.29 30.96 18.02
C GLN A 138 22.36 30.85 16.92
N VAL A 139 22.20 29.88 16.02
CA VAL A 139 22.99 29.77 14.78
C VAL A 139 22.03 29.93 13.60
N GLU A 140 22.34 30.83 12.67
CA GLU A 140 21.65 30.97 11.40
C GLU A 140 22.63 30.72 10.26
N ILE A 141 22.30 29.75 9.40
CA ILE A 141 23.10 29.35 8.24
C ILE A 141 22.24 29.57 7.01
N SER A 142 22.70 30.39 6.06
CA SER A 142 21.87 30.81 4.93
C SER A 142 22.59 30.91 3.59
N ASN A 143 21.79 30.78 2.52
CA ASN A 143 22.16 31.05 1.13
C ASN A 143 23.35 30.22 0.63
N CYS A 144 23.37 28.92 0.96
CA CYS A 144 24.46 28.01 0.61
C CYS A 144 24.07 27.13 -0.57
N ARG A 145 24.84 27.16 -1.67
CA ARG A 145 24.62 26.20 -2.78
C ARG A 145 25.03 24.78 -2.41
N SER A 146 26.14 24.64 -1.70
CA SER A 146 26.57 23.35 -1.18
C SER A 146 27.27 23.52 0.17
N LEU A 147 26.74 22.84 1.19
CA LEU A 147 27.23 22.89 2.56
C LEU A 147 27.37 21.47 3.11
N THR A 148 28.54 21.18 3.67
CA THR A 148 28.77 19.97 4.46
C THR A 148 28.97 20.36 5.92
N ILE A 149 28.25 19.69 6.81
CA ILE A 149 28.48 19.80 8.25
C ILE A 149 29.18 18.51 8.68
N GLU A 150 30.44 18.65 9.05
CA GLU A 150 31.25 17.54 9.56
C GLU A 150 30.84 17.19 10.99
N ALA A 151 31.32 16.03 11.46
CA ALA A 151 31.05 15.55 12.80
C ALA A 151 31.44 16.60 13.86
N ASN A 152 30.59 16.77 14.88
CA ASN A 152 30.87 17.57 16.07
C ASN A 152 31.13 19.07 15.81
N ALA A 153 30.74 19.62 14.65
CA ALA A 153 30.99 21.03 14.31
C ALA A 153 30.40 22.06 15.30
N LEU A 154 29.50 21.62 16.18
CA LEU A 154 28.84 22.44 17.20
C LEU A 154 29.10 21.95 18.64
N GLU A 155 30.02 21.01 18.84
CA GLU A 155 30.24 20.34 20.14
C GLU A 155 30.65 21.32 21.26
N ASP A 156 31.44 22.34 20.90
CA ASP A 156 31.97 23.35 21.84
C ASP A 156 31.10 24.62 21.94
N THR A 157 29.91 24.61 21.34
CA THR A 157 28.94 25.71 21.49
C THR A 157 28.16 25.56 22.79
N GLN A 158 28.20 26.58 23.64
CA GLN A 158 27.50 26.59 24.93
C GLN A 158 26.24 27.44 24.86
N GLY A 159 25.15 26.96 25.47
CA GLY A 159 23.89 27.71 25.55
C GLY A 159 23.05 27.69 24.27
N LEU A 160 23.41 26.91 23.25
CA LEU A 160 22.68 26.85 21.99
C LEU A 160 21.24 26.36 22.19
N ARG A 161 20.29 27.12 21.64
CA ARG A 161 18.85 26.86 21.72
C ARG A 161 18.14 26.80 20.37
N LYS A 162 18.65 27.50 19.36
CA LYS A 162 18.04 27.49 18.02
C LYS A 162 19.06 27.41 16.90
N ILE A 163 18.81 26.55 15.92
CA ILE A 163 19.57 26.50 14.66
C ILE A 163 18.58 26.67 13.52
N ASN A 164 18.87 27.58 12.61
CA ASN A 164 18.06 27.83 11.43
C ASN A 164 18.91 27.68 10.17
N PHE A 165 18.46 26.82 9.26
CA PHE A 165 19.01 26.66 7.92
C PHE A 165 18.04 27.26 6.91
N LYS A 166 18.49 28.21 6.10
CA LYS A 166 17.65 28.88 5.10
C LYS A 166 18.27 28.84 3.71
N ASN A 167 17.49 28.43 2.71
CA ASN A 167 17.91 28.46 1.31
C ASN A 167 19.26 27.72 1.10
N VAL A 168 19.31 26.44 1.47
CA VAL A 168 20.50 25.60 1.27
C VAL A 168 20.20 24.58 0.17
N GLU A 169 20.83 24.72 -1.00
CA GLU A 169 20.50 23.92 -2.20
C GLU A 169 21.06 22.49 -2.17
N ASN A 170 22.09 22.24 -1.36
CA ASN A 170 22.65 20.92 -1.13
C ASN A 170 23.32 20.86 0.25
N LEU A 171 22.67 20.20 1.20
CA LEU A 171 23.15 19.97 2.55
C LEU A 171 23.53 18.50 2.74
N ILE A 172 24.75 18.28 3.22
CA ILE A 172 25.22 16.97 3.70
C ILE A 172 25.42 17.07 5.20
N LEU A 173 24.63 16.30 5.95
CA LEU A 173 24.85 16.10 7.39
C LEU A 173 25.59 14.79 7.61
N LYS A 174 26.86 14.88 7.98
CA LYS A 174 27.65 13.71 8.37
C LYS A 174 27.18 13.15 9.71
N LYS A 175 27.65 11.95 10.03
CA LYS A 175 27.45 11.34 11.34
C LYS A 175 27.86 12.31 12.46
N TYR A 176 26.96 12.56 13.42
CA TYR A 176 27.14 13.50 14.52
C TYR A 176 27.32 14.98 14.10
N ALA A 177 26.89 15.36 12.90
CA ALA A 177 26.95 16.75 12.44
C ALA A 177 26.26 17.75 13.39
N LEU A 178 25.06 17.38 13.85
CA LEU A 178 24.25 18.13 14.80
C LEU A 178 24.16 17.33 16.10
N ALA A 179 25.32 16.95 16.66
CA ALA A 179 25.43 16.30 17.95
C ALA A 179 25.71 17.32 19.06
N PHE A 180 24.88 17.31 20.10
CA PHE A 180 25.02 18.23 21.23
C PHE A 180 25.32 17.44 22.51
N PRO A 181 26.50 17.61 23.12
CA PRO A 181 26.79 16.97 24.38
C PRO A 181 25.85 17.48 25.48
N ARG A 182 25.44 16.58 26.37
CA ARG A 182 24.47 16.89 27.45
C ARG A 182 24.92 18.02 28.37
N TYR A 183 26.23 18.23 28.52
CA TYR A 183 26.79 19.29 29.36
C TYR A 183 26.79 20.66 28.69
N ALA A 184 26.73 20.73 27.35
CA ALA A 184 26.81 22.00 26.62
C ALA A 184 25.49 22.78 26.64
N SER A 185 24.36 22.08 26.80
CA SER A 185 23.04 22.70 26.86
C SER A 185 22.06 21.80 27.61
N ASN A 186 21.65 22.21 28.82
CA ASN A 186 20.47 21.63 29.48
C ASN A 186 19.16 22.06 28.78
N THR A 187 19.23 23.05 27.89
CA THR A 187 18.08 23.62 27.22
C THR A 187 17.76 22.83 25.96
N PRO A 188 16.50 22.44 25.75
CA PRO A 188 16.08 21.78 24.52
C PRO A 188 16.39 22.64 23.27
N LEU A 189 16.79 21.99 22.19
CA LEU A 189 17.18 22.63 20.93
C LEU A 189 16.03 22.66 19.93
N ILE A 190 15.86 23.79 19.24
CA ILE A 190 14.95 23.95 18.11
C ILE A 190 15.77 23.97 16.82
N ILE A 191 15.46 23.06 15.89
CA ILE A 191 16.13 22.96 14.59
C ILE A 191 15.11 23.19 13.48
N GLU A 192 15.36 24.20 12.66
CA GLU A 192 14.48 24.60 11.56
C GLU A 192 15.24 24.57 10.23
N PHE A 193 14.66 23.90 9.23
CA PHE A 193 15.18 23.81 7.88
C PHE A 193 14.15 24.40 6.91
N ASP A 194 14.34 25.64 6.48
CA ASP A 194 13.50 26.36 5.51
C ASP A 194 14.13 26.34 4.12
N ARG A 195 13.45 25.69 3.16
CA ARG A 195 13.89 25.53 1.76
C ARG A 195 15.30 24.96 1.68
N VAL A 196 15.50 23.84 2.36
CA VAL A 196 16.77 23.10 2.39
C VAL A 196 16.63 21.81 1.59
N ASN A 197 17.59 21.55 0.70
CA ASN A 197 17.70 20.28 0.00
C ASN A 197 18.84 19.47 0.61
N PHE A 198 18.51 18.33 1.21
CA PHE A 198 19.47 17.39 1.72
C PHE A 198 19.90 16.43 0.62
N GLU A 199 21.20 16.33 0.38
CA GLU A 199 21.76 15.21 -0.37
C GLU A 199 21.82 13.96 0.53
N LEU A 200 22.19 14.15 1.81
CA LEU A 200 22.35 13.05 2.76
C LEU A 200 22.09 13.51 4.20
N ILE A 201 21.25 12.77 4.90
CA ILE A 201 21.19 12.74 6.37
C ILE A 201 21.80 11.41 6.80
N ASP A 202 23.05 11.44 7.26
CA ASP A 202 23.77 10.24 7.65
C ASP A 202 23.26 9.68 8.98
N SER A 203 23.66 8.45 9.32
CA SER A 203 23.32 7.81 10.58
C SER A 203 23.80 8.64 11.76
N HIS A 204 22.93 8.86 12.75
CA HIS A 204 23.16 9.70 13.92
C HIS A 204 23.56 11.14 13.60
N ALA A 205 23.21 11.65 12.42
CA ALA A 205 23.49 13.03 12.04
C ALA A 205 22.87 14.03 13.01
N ILE A 206 21.66 13.75 13.49
CA ILE A 206 20.92 14.61 14.41
C ILE A 206 20.76 13.89 15.74
N ASN A 207 21.42 14.41 16.78
CA ASN A 207 21.52 13.77 18.08
C ASN A 207 21.60 14.79 19.24
N GLY A 208 20.76 14.64 20.27
CA GLY A 208 20.85 15.44 21.48
C GLY A 208 19.51 15.74 22.12
N ASN A 209 19.49 16.70 23.04
CA ASN A 209 18.27 17.18 23.67
C ASN A 209 17.53 18.14 22.73
N ILE A 210 16.65 17.62 21.89
CA ILE A 210 15.96 18.38 20.85
C ILE A 210 14.48 18.49 21.21
N GLU A 211 13.98 19.73 21.21
CA GLU A 211 12.59 20.09 21.43
C GLU A 211 11.78 19.97 20.15
N GLU A 212 12.31 20.54 19.07
CA GLU A 212 11.57 20.69 17.82
C GLU A 212 12.49 20.47 16.62
N ILE A 213 11.98 19.73 15.63
CA ILE A 213 12.61 19.59 14.32
C ILE A 213 11.56 19.88 13.26
N SER A 214 11.83 20.88 12.42
CA SER A 214 10.93 21.28 11.35
C SER A 214 11.65 21.29 10.00
N PHE A 215 11.11 20.54 9.04
CA PHE A 215 11.46 20.60 7.63
C PHE A 215 10.35 21.32 6.88
N ILE A 216 10.65 22.48 6.29
CA ILE A 216 9.68 23.36 5.63
C ILE A 216 10.16 23.62 4.21
N GLY A 217 9.48 23.03 3.23
CA GLY A 217 9.93 23.08 1.84
C GLY A 217 11.17 22.23 1.58
N GLY A 218 11.62 22.25 0.32
CA GLY A 218 12.87 21.60 -0.09
C GLY A 218 12.74 20.11 -0.40
N ARG A 219 13.88 19.41 -0.35
CA ARG A 219 14.02 18.02 -0.78
C ARG A 219 14.90 17.23 0.17
N ILE A 220 14.61 15.96 0.39
CA ILE A 220 15.48 15.04 1.11
C ILE A 220 15.80 13.87 0.19
N ASP A 221 17.05 13.76 -0.25
CA ASP A 221 17.47 12.70 -1.16
C ASP A 221 17.57 11.34 -0.46
N VAL A 222 18.27 11.29 0.67
CA VAL A 222 18.46 10.05 1.44
C VAL A 222 18.46 10.34 2.94
N ILE A 223 17.64 9.59 3.67
CA ILE A 223 17.74 9.47 5.14
C ILE A 223 18.28 8.07 5.47
N ASN A 224 19.50 8.00 6.00
CA ASN A 224 20.09 6.75 6.44
C ASN A 224 19.42 6.22 7.71
N PRO A 225 19.57 4.92 8.03
CA PRO A 225 19.11 4.35 9.29
C PRO A 225 19.66 5.14 10.47
N PHE A 226 18.84 5.34 11.50
CA PHE A 226 19.19 6.11 12.69
C PHE A 226 19.58 7.56 12.41
N GLY A 227 19.14 8.17 11.31
CA GLY A 227 19.43 9.58 11.01
C GLY A 227 19.09 10.52 12.18
N PHE A 228 18.06 10.14 12.93
CA PHE A 228 17.61 10.79 14.16
C PHE A 228 17.79 9.84 15.33
N THR A 229 18.62 10.20 16.31
CA THR A 229 18.77 9.41 17.53
C THR A 229 18.71 10.23 18.80
N THR A 230 18.16 9.61 19.84
CA THR A 230 18.26 10.07 21.24
C THR A 230 17.78 11.49 21.47
N LEU A 231 16.50 11.75 21.19
CA LEU A 231 15.75 12.88 21.76
C LEU A 231 15.45 12.52 23.22
N LYS A 232 16.05 13.23 24.18
CA LYS A 232 15.83 12.97 25.61
C LYS A 232 14.38 13.34 25.99
N ASP A 233 13.78 12.50 26.85
CA ASP A 233 12.50 12.64 27.57
C ASP A 233 11.22 12.91 26.76
N ARG A 234 11.24 13.72 25.69
CA ARG A 234 10.16 14.00 24.73
C ARG A 234 10.55 15.21 23.86
N ALA A 235 10.47 15.10 22.54
CA ALA A 235 10.40 16.29 21.71
C ALA A 235 8.96 16.80 21.66
N ILE A 236 8.77 18.10 21.50
CA ILE A 236 7.44 18.70 21.32
C ILE A 236 6.94 18.44 19.91
N LEU A 237 7.77 18.70 18.89
CA LEU A 237 7.33 18.68 17.50
C LEU A 237 8.35 18.05 16.56
N LEU A 238 7.88 17.09 15.76
CA LEU A 238 8.55 16.67 14.53
C LEU A 238 7.62 17.01 13.36
N LYS A 239 8.05 17.93 12.50
CA LYS A 239 7.25 18.46 11.39
C LYS A 239 7.95 18.30 10.05
N MET A 240 7.24 17.78 9.07
CA MET A 240 7.58 17.82 7.64
C MET A 240 6.43 18.49 6.89
N ASP A 241 6.71 19.60 6.21
CA ASP A 241 5.70 20.37 5.50
C ASP A 241 6.22 20.79 4.12
N ASN A 242 5.52 20.39 3.06
CA ASN A 242 5.89 20.68 1.68
C ASN A 242 7.28 20.15 1.29
N VAL A 243 7.63 18.95 1.77
CA VAL A 243 8.94 18.32 1.52
C VAL A 243 8.83 17.23 0.46
N LEU A 244 9.74 17.23 -0.51
CA LEU A 244 9.92 16.11 -1.41
C LEU A 244 10.90 15.11 -0.78
N VAL A 245 10.46 13.90 -0.49
CA VAL A 245 11.31 12.84 0.05
C VAL A 245 11.59 11.81 -1.02
N LYS A 246 12.85 11.68 -1.40
CA LYS A 246 13.26 10.74 -2.45
C LYS A 246 13.44 9.33 -1.89
N ARG A 247 14.26 9.14 -0.85
CA ARG A 247 14.49 7.81 -0.25
C ARG A 247 14.57 7.88 1.28
N ILE A 248 13.83 6.99 1.94
CA ILE A 248 13.94 6.74 3.38
C ILE A 248 14.41 5.30 3.55
N GLU A 249 15.47 5.11 4.32
CA GLU A 249 15.94 3.78 4.70
C GLU A 249 15.17 3.23 5.93
N PRO A 250 15.09 1.91 6.11
CA PRO A 250 14.55 1.32 7.33
C PRO A 250 15.22 1.87 8.58
N GLN A 251 14.43 2.14 9.62
CA GLN A 251 14.87 2.67 10.92
C GLN A 251 15.46 4.08 10.85
N ALA A 252 15.20 4.85 9.78
CA ALA A 252 15.56 6.26 9.70
C ALA A 252 15.12 7.05 10.95
N PHE A 253 13.89 6.78 11.41
CA PHE A 253 13.34 7.30 12.66
C PHE A 253 13.15 6.15 13.64
N LYS A 254 13.88 6.14 14.76
CA LYS A 254 13.83 5.01 15.70
C LYS A 254 13.85 5.42 17.17
N LYS A 255 12.92 4.85 17.94
CA LYS A 255 12.91 4.85 19.42
C LYS A 255 13.02 6.24 20.05
N PHE A 256 12.14 7.16 19.65
CA PHE A 256 12.00 8.45 20.34
C PHE A 256 10.53 8.81 20.53
N ALA A 257 10.29 9.69 21.51
CA ALA A 257 8.96 10.18 21.85
C ALA A 257 8.80 11.62 21.39
N VAL A 258 7.64 11.94 20.81
CA VAL A 258 7.24 13.28 20.40
C VAL A 258 5.83 13.59 20.92
N GLU A 259 5.53 14.84 21.23
CA GLU A 259 4.15 15.23 21.52
C GLU A 259 3.34 15.28 20.21
N GLN A 260 3.90 15.90 19.18
CA GLN A 260 3.24 16.07 17.89
C GLN A 260 4.14 15.60 16.73
N LEU A 261 3.56 14.78 15.85
CA LEU A 261 4.18 14.39 14.59
C LEU A 261 3.28 14.83 13.43
N GLU A 262 3.77 15.75 12.61
CA GLU A 262 3.04 16.28 11.46
C GLU A 262 3.80 16.00 10.15
N ILE A 263 3.15 15.28 9.23
CA ILE A 263 3.63 15.04 7.87
C ILE A 263 2.57 15.61 6.92
N ARG A 264 2.86 16.74 6.28
CA ARG A 264 1.88 17.50 5.49
C ARG A 264 2.43 17.89 4.14
N ASN A 265 1.59 17.84 3.11
CA ASN A 265 1.93 18.32 1.76
C ASN A 265 3.22 17.68 1.19
N CYS A 266 3.59 16.49 1.65
CA CYS A 266 4.84 15.84 1.25
C CYS A 266 4.64 14.90 0.07
N ILE A 267 5.69 14.72 -0.72
CA ILE A 267 5.72 13.78 -1.86
C ILE A 267 6.84 12.77 -1.62
N PHE A 268 6.47 11.49 -1.49
CA PHE A 268 7.40 10.39 -1.36
C PHE A 268 7.61 9.77 -2.74
N GLN A 269 8.79 9.97 -3.34
CA GLN A 269 9.08 9.51 -4.71
C GLN A 269 9.35 8.00 -4.79
N THR A 270 9.86 7.40 -3.73
CA THR A 270 10.03 5.95 -3.64
C THR A 270 9.09 5.34 -2.61
N ASN A 271 9.09 4.02 -2.57
CA ASN A 271 8.39 3.25 -1.56
C ASN A 271 8.86 3.63 -0.15
N VAL A 272 7.94 3.61 0.81
CA VAL A 272 8.25 3.75 2.23
C VAL A 272 8.48 2.35 2.80
N PRO A 273 9.72 1.98 3.16
CA PRO A 273 10.02 0.61 3.55
C PRO A 273 9.50 0.30 4.96
N SER A 274 9.40 -0.99 5.26
CA SER A 274 9.10 -1.48 6.60
C SER A 274 10.03 -0.87 7.65
N LYS A 275 9.47 -0.48 8.79
CA LYS A 275 10.19 0.12 9.92
C LYS A 275 10.88 1.45 9.61
N ALA A 276 10.46 2.20 8.57
CA ALA A 276 10.95 3.55 8.34
C ALA A 276 10.77 4.46 9.58
N PHE A 277 9.59 4.36 10.21
CA PHE A 277 9.25 4.97 11.48
C PHE A 277 9.04 3.86 12.51
N TYR A 278 10.05 3.57 13.32
CA TYR A 278 10.08 2.37 14.17
C TYR A 278 10.08 2.67 15.67
N GLU A 279 9.10 2.09 16.38
CA GLU A 279 8.94 2.24 17.82
C GLU A 279 8.86 3.71 18.27
N LEU A 280 8.13 4.54 17.53
CA LEU A 280 7.90 5.94 17.89
C LEU A 280 6.75 6.05 18.89
N GLU A 281 6.83 7.03 19.78
CA GLU A 281 5.77 7.36 20.74
C GLU A 281 5.23 8.74 20.41
N VAL A 282 3.94 8.86 20.11
CA VAL A 282 3.28 10.13 19.77
C VAL A 282 2.26 10.49 20.85
N LEU A 283 2.66 11.33 21.80
CA LEU A 283 1.92 11.52 23.04
C LEU A 283 0.64 12.34 22.89
N ASN A 284 0.52 13.19 21.88
CA ASN A 284 -0.67 14.02 21.67
C ASN A 284 -1.32 13.76 20.30
N SER A 285 -0.63 14.05 19.19
CA SER A 285 -1.24 13.91 17.86
C SER A 285 -0.28 13.47 16.76
N LEU A 286 -0.69 12.44 16.01
CA LEU A 286 -0.12 12.08 14.71
C LEU A 286 -1.05 12.60 13.61
N ARG A 287 -0.51 13.45 12.73
CA ARG A 287 -1.22 13.99 11.57
C ARG A 287 -0.46 13.67 10.29
N ILE A 288 -1.10 12.90 9.41
CA ILE A 288 -0.64 12.60 8.06
C ILE A 288 -1.67 13.20 7.10
N GLN A 289 -1.36 14.34 6.50
CA GLN A 289 -2.31 15.12 5.69
C GLN A 289 -1.80 15.50 4.31
N ASN A 290 -2.62 15.35 3.28
CA ASN A 290 -2.34 15.85 1.93
C ASN A 290 -0.98 15.39 1.39
N ASN A 291 -0.61 14.14 1.64
CA ASN A 291 0.63 13.56 1.16
C ASN A 291 0.40 12.66 -0.05
N ASN A 292 1.44 12.51 -0.87
CA ASN A 292 1.48 11.59 -2.00
C ASN A 292 2.53 10.51 -1.74
N PHE A 293 2.07 9.27 -1.51
CA PHE A 293 2.89 8.09 -1.32
C PHE A 293 2.85 7.19 -2.57
N GLN A 294 3.99 6.59 -2.92
CA GLN A 294 4.03 5.43 -3.81
C GLN A 294 3.46 4.21 -3.07
N GLU A 295 4.27 3.17 -2.88
CA GLU A 295 3.91 2.00 -2.09
C GLU A 295 4.38 2.15 -0.64
N VAL A 296 3.50 1.84 0.30
CA VAL A 296 3.82 1.82 1.73
C VAL A 296 3.81 0.38 2.22
N HIS A 297 4.99 -0.09 2.61
CA HIS A 297 5.19 -1.48 3.02
C HIS A 297 4.60 -1.76 4.40
N SER A 298 4.42 -3.05 4.72
CA SER A 298 3.98 -3.50 6.03
C SER A 298 4.84 -2.93 7.16
N HIS A 299 4.19 -2.44 8.23
CA HIS A 299 4.85 -1.86 9.39
C HIS A 299 5.84 -0.73 9.04
N ALA A 300 5.64 -0.01 7.93
CA ALA A 300 6.41 1.19 7.61
C ALA A 300 6.31 2.23 8.72
N PHE A 301 5.12 2.32 9.31
CA PHE A 301 4.81 3.17 10.45
C PHE A 301 4.48 2.30 11.67
N SER A 302 5.39 2.22 12.64
CA SER A 302 5.21 1.44 13.88
C SER A 302 5.31 2.37 15.08
N PHE A 303 4.17 2.63 15.70
CA PHE A 303 3.98 3.51 16.83
C PHE A 303 3.58 2.71 18.07
N LYS A 304 4.36 2.85 19.15
CA LYS A 304 4.05 2.23 20.44
C LYS A 304 2.78 2.79 21.07
N ILE A 305 2.54 4.08 20.85
CA ILE A 305 1.41 4.81 21.42
C ILE A 305 1.10 6.04 20.57
N ILE A 306 -0.19 6.30 20.38
CA ILE A 306 -0.73 7.51 19.78
C ILE A 306 -1.94 7.97 20.60
N ASN A 307 -2.02 9.23 21.02
CA ASN A 307 -3.29 9.72 21.58
C ASN A 307 -4.33 9.93 20.49
N LYS A 308 -4.04 10.81 19.52
CA LYS A 308 -4.95 11.14 18.40
C LYS A 308 -4.31 10.79 17.06
N LEU A 309 -4.96 9.95 16.27
CA LEU A 309 -4.53 9.55 14.93
C LEU A 309 -5.42 10.21 13.86
N SER A 310 -4.81 11.00 12.97
CA SER A 310 -5.50 11.64 11.84
C SER A 310 -4.77 11.36 10.53
N ILE A 311 -5.45 10.68 9.60
CA ILE A 311 -4.97 10.37 8.24
C ILE A 311 -5.98 10.96 7.26
N THR A 312 -5.64 12.09 6.63
CA THR A 312 -6.60 12.85 5.82
C THR A 312 -6.07 13.31 4.47
N GLU A 313 -6.89 13.27 3.42
CA GLU A 313 -6.56 13.86 2.12
C GLU A 313 -5.31 13.26 1.46
N ASN A 314 -4.90 12.04 1.82
CA ASN A 314 -3.69 11.43 1.26
C ASN A 314 -3.99 10.60 0.01
N TYR A 315 -2.97 10.49 -0.84
CA TYR A 315 -2.91 9.57 -1.96
C TYR A 315 -1.85 8.50 -1.68
N PHE A 316 -2.24 7.23 -1.77
CA PHE A 316 -1.34 6.09 -1.72
C PHE A 316 -1.47 5.31 -3.02
N ALA A 317 -0.37 5.09 -3.75
CA ALA A 317 -0.41 4.25 -4.95
C ALA A 317 -0.68 2.78 -4.60
N ALA A 318 -0.06 2.30 -3.50
CA ALA A 318 -0.32 0.98 -2.93
C ALA A 318 -0.06 0.96 -1.42
N ILE A 319 -0.80 0.14 -0.68
CA ILE A 319 -0.55 -0.14 0.74
C ILE A 319 -0.56 -1.65 1.01
N ASP A 320 0.51 -2.11 1.62
CA ASP A 320 0.64 -3.48 2.07
C ASP A 320 -0.19 -3.76 3.33
N ALA A 321 -0.21 -5.03 3.74
CA ALA A 321 -0.80 -5.46 5.01
C ALA A 321 -0.26 -4.64 6.19
N GLU A 322 -1.12 -4.28 7.15
CA GLU A 322 -0.73 -3.64 8.42
C GLU A 322 0.40 -2.60 8.25
N TRP A 323 0.28 -1.74 7.24
CA TRP A 323 1.28 -0.73 6.89
C TRP A 323 1.53 0.25 8.06
N ILE A 324 0.50 0.45 8.88
CA ILE A 324 0.55 1.14 10.15
C ILE A 324 0.22 0.18 11.31
N GLU A 325 1.16 0.06 12.24
CA GLU A 325 0.97 -0.55 13.55
C GLU A 325 0.90 0.59 14.58
N ALA A 326 -0.25 0.76 15.22
CA ALA A 326 -0.46 1.87 16.15
C ALA A 326 -1.40 1.48 17.31
N TYR A 327 -1.05 1.89 18.53
CA TYR A 327 -1.89 1.71 19.71
C TYR A 327 -2.49 3.06 20.14
N VAL A 328 -3.76 3.27 19.83
CA VAL A 328 -4.44 4.55 19.96
C VAL A 328 -5.21 4.67 21.28
N ARG A 329 -5.15 5.85 21.93
CA ARG A 329 -5.85 6.12 23.20
C ARG A 329 -7.15 6.91 23.06
N GLU A 330 -7.22 7.93 22.22
CA GLU A 330 -8.33 8.90 22.25
C GLU A 330 -9.18 8.94 20.98
N SER A 331 -8.58 9.01 19.80
CA SER A 331 -9.37 9.14 18.56
C SER A 331 -8.64 8.63 17.32
N VAL A 332 -9.41 8.05 16.39
CA VAL A 332 -8.94 7.62 15.07
C VAL A 332 -9.84 8.20 13.98
N VAL A 333 -9.25 9.03 13.12
CA VAL A 333 -9.93 9.63 11.97
C VAL A 333 -9.15 9.32 10.70
N ILE A 334 -9.79 8.62 9.77
CA ILE A 334 -9.26 8.31 8.44
C ILE A 334 -10.29 8.78 7.42
N ARG A 335 -10.03 9.90 6.74
CA ARG A 335 -10.99 10.46 5.79
C ARG A 335 -10.40 11.07 4.53
N ASP A 336 -11.18 11.07 3.48
CA ASP A 336 -10.85 11.75 2.22
C ASP A 336 -9.55 11.22 1.58
N ASN A 337 -9.20 9.95 1.82
CA ASN A 337 -7.99 9.34 1.26
C ASN A 337 -8.31 8.50 0.01
N TYR A 338 -7.33 8.42 -0.88
CA TYR A 338 -7.28 7.46 -1.96
C TYR A 338 -6.22 6.41 -1.64
N PHE A 339 -6.66 5.18 -1.40
CA PHE A 339 -5.79 4.02 -1.22
C PHE A 339 -5.81 3.22 -2.52
N GLY A 340 -4.74 3.17 -3.30
CA GLY A 340 -4.69 2.40 -4.54
C GLY A 340 -4.75 0.89 -4.27
N LEU A 341 -3.78 0.13 -4.76
CA LEU A 341 -3.74 -1.31 -4.48
C LEU A 341 -3.61 -1.55 -2.96
N THR A 342 -4.66 -2.10 -2.35
CA THR A 342 -4.85 -2.17 -0.92
C THR A 342 -5.00 -3.61 -0.44
N SER A 343 -4.26 -3.98 0.60
CA SER A 343 -4.47 -5.26 1.29
C SER A 343 -5.76 -5.25 2.13
N PRO A 344 -6.56 -6.35 2.18
CA PRO A 344 -7.74 -6.42 3.04
C PRO A 344 -7.45 -6.20 4.54
N ILE A 345 -6.22 -6.49 4.98
CA ILE A 345 -5.77 -6.31 6.36
C ILE A 345 -4.95 -5.04 6.58
N ALA A 346 -5.02 -4.07 5.67
CA ALA A 346 -4.23 -2.84 5.73
C ALA A 346 -4.47 -2.02 7.02
N PHE A 347 -5.68 -2.05 7.59
CA PHE A 347 -6.07 -1.26 8.76
C PHE A 347 -6.15 -2.08 10.07
N LYS A 348 -5.83 -3.38 10.01
CA LYS A 348 -5.91 -4.29 11.15
C LYS A 348 -4.90 -3.99 12.25
N GLY A 349 -3.76 -3.40 11.88
CA GLY A 349 -2.68 -2.98 12.78
C GLY A 349 -2.99 -1.75 13.63
N ILE A 350 -4.18 -1.15 13.47
CA ILE A 350 -4.65 -0.09 14.36
C ILE A 350 -5.34 -0.75 15.55
N HIS A 351 -4.80 -0.54 16.74
CA HIS A 351 -5.23 -1.14 18.00
C HIS A 351 -5.66 -0.08 19.00
N ILE A 352 -6.51 -0.46 19.95
CA ILE A 352 -6.79 0.35 21.13
C ILE A 352 -5.69 0.08 22.17
N HIS A 353 -5.10 1.14 22.70
CA HIS A 353 -4.10 1.04 23.76
C HIS A 353 -4.71 0.41 25.03
N ARG A 354 -3.92 -0.39 25.76
CA ARG A 354 -4.38 -1.11 26.96
C ARG A 354 -4.87 -0.20 28.09
N ASP A 355 -4.32 1.01 28.17
CA ASP A 355 -4.66 2.02 29.19
C ASP A 355 -6.00 2.73 28.90
N TYR A 356 -6.67 2.40 27.79
CA TYR A 356 -8.02 2.89 27.53
C TYR A 356 -9.00 2.26 28.54
N MET A 357 -9.45 3.05 29.51
CA MET A 357 -10.27 2.61 30.64
C MET A 357 -11.78 2.86 30.45
N HIS A 358 -12.21 3.39 29.31
CA HIS A 358 -13.63 3.71 29.10
C HIS A 358 -14.44 2.44 28.84
N SER A 359 -15.70 2.45 29.30
CA SER A 359 -16.64 1.35 29.15
C SER A 359 -17.18 1.20 27.72
N GLU A 360 -17.15 2.27 26.94
CA GLU A 360 -17.62 2.31 25.55
C GLU A 360 -16.49 1.94 24.59
N LEU A 361 -16.85 1.36 23.44
CA LEU A 361 -15.87 1.09 22.39
C LEU A 361 -15.42 2.41 21.76
N LEU A 362 -14.11 2.57 21.59
CA LEU A 362 -13.57 3.74 20.91
C LEU A 362 -14.05 3.78 19.46
N GLU A 363 -14.53 4.93 19.01
CA GLU A 363 -14.97 5.10 17.62
C GLU A 363 -13.78 5.23 16.66
N LEU A 364 -13.82 4.51 15.55
CA LEU A 364 -12.92 4.69 14.40
C LEU A 364 -13.73 5.23 13.22
N GLN A 365 -13.43 6.47 12.81
CA GLN A 365 -14.10 7.13 11.70
C GLN A 365 -13.38 6.85 10.39
N PHE A 366 -14.07 6.21 9.44
CA PHE A 366 -13.55 5.83 8.13
C PHE A 366 -14.44 6.38 7.01
N ASN A 367 -14.20 7.64 6.63
CA ASN A 367 -15.16 8.44 5.87
C ASN A 367 -14.62 8.88 4.50
N ASN A 368 -15.42 8.78 3.44
CA ASN A 368 -15.08 9.26 2.10
C ASN A 368 -13.71 8.75 1.59
N ASN A 369 -13.39 7.49 1.87
CA ASN A 369 -12.18 6.86 1.37
C ASN A 369 -12.49 6.05 0.10
N THR A 370 -11.58 6.08 -0.86
CA THR A 370 -11.64 5.25 -2.07
C THR A 370 -10.53 4.21 -2.00
N LEU A 371 -10.83 2.96 -2.37
CA LEU A 371 -9.82 1.91 -2.40
C LEU A 371 -9.93 0.91 -3.55
N GLN A 372 -8.81 0.30 -3.94
CA GLN A 372 -8.74 -0.78 -4.92
C GLN A 372 -8.13 -2.04 -4.31
N LEU A 373 -8.80 -3.18 -4.44
CA LEU A 373 -8.28 -4.49 -4.06
C LEU A 373 -7.69 -5.23 -5.28
N PRO A 374 -6.72 -6.15 -5.10
CA PRO A 374 -6.05 -6.82 -6.23
C PRO A 374 -6.93 -7.72 -7.11
N VAL A 375 -8.04 -8.24 -6.58
CA VAL A 375 -8.88 -9.23 -7.30
C VAL A 375 -10.35 -8.79 -7.28
N GLU A 376 -11.06 -9.13 -6.21
CA GLU A 376 -12.48 -8.88 -6.04
C GLU A 376 -12.72 -8.09 -4.75
N THR A 377 -13.89 -7.47 -4.68
CA THR A 377 -14.34 -6.77 -3.49
C THR A 377 -14.39 -7.73 -2.30
N ARG A 378 -13.56 -7.48 -1.29
CA ARG A 378 -13.46 -8.21 -0.03
C ARG A 378 -13.60 -7.25 1.14
N PRO A 379 -14.03 -7.72 2.32
CA PRO A 379 -14.26 -6.84 3.44
C PRO A 379 -12.90 -6.37 3.96
N LEU A 380 -12.81 -5.10 4.34
CA LEU A 380 -11.67 -4.63 5.10
C LEU A 380 -11.72 -5.21 6.52
N GLU A 381 -10.57 -5.64 7.00
CA GLU A 381 -10.41 -6.08 8.38
C GLU A 381 -9.93 -4.92 9.24
N PHE A 382 -10.70 -4.65 10.30
CA PHE A 382 -10.35 -3.71 11.36
C PHE A 382 -10.27 -4.46 12.68
N ASN A 383 -9.67 -3.82 13.69
CA ASN A 383 -9.70 -4.38 15.04
C ASN A 383 -11.14 -4.33 15.62
N GLU A 384 -11.63 -5.48 16.06
CA GLU A 384 -13.01 -5.66 16.55
C GLU A 384 -13.33 -4.85 17.82
N ARG A 385 -12.31 -4.33 18.51
CA ARG A 385 -12.50 -3.50 19.71
C ARG A 385 -12.95 -2.07 19.38
N PHE A 386 -12.91 -1.64 18.12
CA PHE A 386 -13.43 -0.33 17.72
C PHE A 386 -14.92 -0.38 17.39
N ALA A 387 -15.64 0.67 17.74
CA ALA A 387 -16.91 1.00 17.10
C ALA A 387 -16.61 1.62 15.73
N LEU A 388 -16.82 0.87 14.65
CA LEU A 388 -16.54 1.34 13.31
C LEU A 388 -17.64 2.27 12.81
N ASN A 389 -17.27 3.47 12.38
CA ASN A 389 -18.15 4.42 11.70
C ASN A 389 -17.66 4.60 10.26
N ILE A 390 -18.32 3.92 9.33
CA ILE A 390 -17.98 3.92 7.90
C ILE A 390 -19.00 4.75 7.15
N LYS A 391 -18.54 5.77 6.41
CA LYS A 391 -19.38 6.59 5.53
C LYS A 391 -18.72 6.75 4.18
N GLN A 392 -19.48 6.59 3.10
CA GLN A 392 -19.01 6.84 1.73
C GLN A 392 -17.71 6.08 1.37
N LEU A 393 -17.62 4.80 1.72
CA LEU A 393 -16.50 3.94 1.35
C LEU A 393 -16.66 3.48 -0.10
N ARG A 394 -15.72 3.84 -0.98
CA ARG A 394 -15.78 3.52 -2.41
C ARG A 394 -14.78 2.43 -2.76
N TYR A 395 -15.24 1.32 -3.32
CA TYR A 395 -14.38 0.29 -3.90
C TYR A 395 -14.28 0.49 -5.42
N GLU A 396 -13.05 0.55 -5.92
CA GLU A 396 -12.72 0.52 -7.35
C GLU A 396 -12.73 -0.90 -7.93
N ASN A 397 -13.46 -1.81 -7.26
CA ASN A 397 -13.72 -3.17 -7.71
C ASN A 397 -15.22 -3.35 -7.96
N THR A 398 -15.55 -4.27 -8.84
CA THR A 398 -16.93 -4.74 -9.00
C THR A 398 -17.30 -5.70 -7.87
N PHE A 399 -18.54 -5.63 -7.40
CA PHE A 399 -19.04 -6.56 -6.39
C PHE A 399 -19.55 -7.86 -7.05
N GLY A 400 -19.11 -9.01 -6.53
CA GLY A 400 -19.50 -10.33 -7.01
C GLY A 400 -20.86 -10.77 -6.46
N CYS A 401 -21.83 -11.08 -7.33
CA CYS A 401 -23.15 -11.54 -6.90
C CYS A 401 -23.12 -12.92 -6.20
N SER A 402 -22.02 -13.67 -6.32
CA SER A 402 -21.80 -14.94 -5.59
C SER A 402 -21.71 -14.77 -4.08
N ASP A 403 -21.41 -13.55 -3.60
CA ASP A 403 -21.25 -13.23 -2.19
C ASP A 403 -22.57 -12.82 -1.50
N LEU A 404 -23.69 -13.03 -2.18
CA LEU A 404 -25.03 -12.79 -1.65
C LEU A 404 -25.67 -14.08 -1.16
N ASP A 405 -26.39 -13.99 -0.05
CA ASP A 405 -27.34 -15.01 0.39
C ASP A 405 -28.65 -14.81 -0.36
N THR A 406 -28.90 -15.69 -1.33
CA THR A 406 -30.09 -15.67 -2.18
C THR A 406 -31.32 -16.30 -1.51
N ALA A 407 -31.18 -16.90 -0.33
CA ALA A 407 -32.31 -17.47 0.40
C ALA A 407 -33.26 -16.38 0.93
N GLN A 408 -32.75 -15.16 1.14
CA GLN A 408 -33.50 -14.01 1.62
C GLN A 408 -33.89 -13.09 0.44
N LYS A 409 -35.07 -12.49 0.52
CA LYS A 409 -35.56 -11.49 -0.44
C LYS A 409 -35.81 -10.17 0.28
N PRO A 410 -35.07 -9.09 -0.02
CA PRO A 410 -34.01 -8.99 -1.02
C PRO A 410 -32.73 -9.78 -0.64
N PRO A 411 -31.89 -10.16 -1.63
CA PRO A 411 -30.61 -10.82 -1.35
C PRO A 411 -29.72 -9.94 -0.46
N ILE A 412 -29.14 -10.53 0.57
CA ILE A 412 -28.26 -9.81 1.51
C ILE A 412 -26.81 -10.28 1.35
N PRO A 413 -25.81 -9.41 1.59
CA PRO A 413 -24.41 -9.86 1.62
C PRO A 413 -24.16 -10.92 2.69
N LYS A 414 -23.43 -11.99 2.33
CA LYS A 414 -23.04 -13.08 3.25
C LYS A 414 -22.15 -12.59 4.38
N GLN A 415 -21.26 -11.64 4.08
CA GLN A 415 -20.29 -11.13 5.03
C GLN A 415 -20.91 -9.99 5.86
N ALA A 416 -20.74 -10.08 7.18
CA ALA A 416 -21.31 -9.13 8.14
C ALA A 416 -20.87 -7.67 7.88
N PHE A 417 -19.61 -7.47 7.45
CA PHE A 417 -19.08 -6.14 7.12
C PHE A 417 -19.93 -5.42 6.06
N PHE A 418 -20.19 -6.08 4.92
CA PHE A 418 -20.99 -5.50 3.84
C PHE A 418 -22.45 -5.36 4.24
N ARG A 419 -23.00 -6.34 4.95
CA ARG A 419 -24.39 -6.29 5.44
C ARG A 419 -24.64 -5.10 6.35
N ASN A 420 -23.73 -4.84 7.29
CA ASN A 420 -23.88 -3.76 8.27
C ASN A 420 -23.63 -2.36 7.68
N ASN A 421 -22.95 -2.28 6.52
CA ASN A 421 -22.53 -1.02 5.91
C ASN A 421 -23.05 -0.84 4.48
N VAL A 422 -24.11 -1.56 4.11
CA VAL A 422 -24.60 -1.63 2.72
C VAL A 422 -24.99 -0.25 2.17
N ASP A 423 -25.50 0.64 3.02
CA ASP A 423 -25.92 2.00 2.67
C ASP A 423 -24.78 3.02 2.69
N ASN A 424 -23.58 2.60 3.09
CA ASN A 424 -22.39 3.45 3.15
C ASN A 424 -21.28 3.03 2.18
N ILE A 425 -21.47 1.89 1.48
CA ILE A 425 -20.49 1.33 0.55
C ILE A 425 -20.92 1.59 -0.88
N TYR A 426 -19.98 2.04 -1.70
CA TYR A 426 -20.13 2.29 -3.12
C TYR A 426 -19.18 1.38 -3.88
N VAL A 427 -19.63 0.86 -5.01
CA VAL A 427 -18.87 -0.06 -5.87
C VAL A 427 -18.95 0.40 -7.32
N LEU A 428 -18.03 -0.06 -8.15
CA LEU A 428 -18.09 0.23 -9.59
C LEU A 428 -19.22 -0.56 -10.25
N SER A 429 -20.03 0.15 -11.04
CA SER A 429 -21.12 -0.44 -11.82
C SER A 429 -20.64 -1.35 -12.96
N LYS A 430 -19.46 -1.08 -13.50
CA LYS A 430 -18.85 -1.83 -14.61
C LYS A 430 -17.39 -2.11 -14.29
N PRO A 431 -16.87 -3.29 -14.67
CA PRO A 431 -15.44 -3.55 -14.53
C PRO A 431 -14.68 -2.52 -15.38
N ILE A 432 -13.60 -1.99 -14.81
CA ILE A 432 -12.65 -1.19 -15.57
C ILE A 432 -12.10 -2.11 -16.65
N LYS A 433 -12.47 -1.85 -17.91
CA LYS A 433 -11.81 -2.49 -19.03
C LYS A 433 -10.39 -1.97 -19.00
N ALA A 434 -9.47 -2.76 -18.44
CA ALA A 434 -8.05 -2.48 -18.51
C ALA A 434 -7.69 -2.46 -19.99
N VAL A 435 -7.65 -1.26 -20.59
CA VAL A 435 -7.09 -1.07 -21.92
C VAL A 435 -5.60 -1.27 -21.73
N ALA A 436 -5.15 -2.50 -21.93
CA ALA A 436 -3.74 -2.84 -21.98
C ALA A 436 -3.17 -2.22 -23.26
N THR A 437 -2.91 -0.91 -23.24
CA THR A 437 -2.00 -0.31 -24.21
C THR A 437 -0.59 -0.66 -23.80
N PRO A 438 0.17 -1.43 -24.61
CA PRO A 438 1.56 -1.72 -24.31
C PRO A 438 2.34 -0.40 -24.23
N MET A 439 2.89 -0.09 -23.05
CA MET A 439 3.80 1.03 -22.84
C MET A 439 5.14 0.73 -23.52
N ASN A 440 5.28 1.15 -24.78
CA ASN A 440 6.57 1.46 -25.37
C ASN A 440 6.86 2.95 -25.13
N GLY A 441 7.87 3.25 -24.34
CA GLY A 441 8.42 4.61 -24.24
C GLY A 441 8.83 4.98 -22.82
N MET A 442 10.13 4.85 -22.54
CA MET A 442 10.82 5.55 -21.46
C MET A 442 10.41 7.03 -21.49
N ASN A 443 9.59 7.46 -20.53
CA ASN A 443 9.55 8.79 -19.93
C ASN A 443 8.48 8.72 -18.84
N GLY A 444 8.93 8.62 -17.58
CA GLY A 444 8.11 8.40 -16.38
C GLY A 444 7.24 9.60 -15.99
N GLN A 445 6.30 9.96 -16.85
CA GLN A 445 5.22 10.87 -16.51
C GLN A 445 3.97 10.02 -16.32
N MET A 446 3.59 9.82 -15.06
CA MET A 446 2.37 9.12 -14.66
C MET A 446 1.16 9.90 -15.17
N ILE A 447 0.72 9.57 -16.39
CA ILE A 447 -0.58 9.99 -16.87
C ILE A 447 -1.59 9.18 -16.06
N ALA A 448 -2.22 9.84 -15.10
CA ALA A 448 -3.46 9.39 -14.48
C ALA A 448 -4.36 8.91 -15.62
N ALA A 449 -4.57 7.58 -15.70
CA ALA A 449 -5.49 7.00 -16.65
C ALA A 449 -6.77 7.83 -16.61
N SER A 450 -7.11 8.43 -17.74
CA SER A 450 -8.24 9.34 -17.87
C SER A 450 -9.45 8.66 -17.24
N ARG A 451 -9.87 9.19 -16.07
CA ARG A 451 -10.98 8.73 -15.24
C ARG A 451 -12.27 8.96 -16.01
N SER A 452 -12.47 8.22 -17.10
CA SER A 452 -13.68 8.28 -17.91
C SER A 452 -14.84 7.77 -17.06
N ASN A 453 -15.58 8.70 -16.44
CA ASN A 453 -16.86 8.52 -15.75
C ASN A 453 -17.08 7.14 -15.12
N ASN A 454 -16.21 6.76 -14.18
CA ASN A 454 -16.45 5.60 -13.32
C ASN A 454 -17.65 5.94 -12.43
N GLU A 455 -18.82 5.44 -12.81
CA GLU A 455 -20.06 5.63 -12.06
C GLU A 455 -20.05 4.71 -10.83
N PHE A 456 -19.73 5.29 -9.68
CA PHE A 456 -19.90 4.65 -8.38
C PHE A 456 -21.38 4.56 -8.03
N VAL A 457 -21.85 3.34 -7.74
CA VAL A 457 -23.23 3.07 -7.36
C VAL A 457 -23.24 2.52 -5.94
N LEU A 458 -24.23 2.94 -5.15
CA LEU A 458 -24.42 2.42 -3.79
C LEU A 458 -24.61 0.89 -3.85
N LEU A 459 -23.97 0.17 -2.92
CA LEU A 459 -23.95 -1.30 -2.92
C LEU A 459 -25.37 -1.90 -2.91
N ASN A 460 -26.28 -1.35 -2.10
CA ASN A 460 -27.67 -1.79 -2.06
C ASN A 460 -28.34 -1.70 -3.44
N LYS A 461 -28.25 -0.53 -4.09
CA LYS A 461 -28.77 -0.29 -5.43
C LYS A 461 -28.07 -1.16 -6.49
N TYR A 462 -26.76 -1.41 -6.34
CA TYR A 462 -26.02 -2.29 -7.23
C TYR A 462 -26.53 -3.74 -7.14
N ILE A 463 -26.78 -4.25 -5.93
CA ILE A 463 -27.34 -5.59 -5.69
C ILE A 463 -28.72 -5.72 -6.33
N GLU A 464 -29.60 -4.72 -6.12
CA GLU A 464 -30.95 -4.73 -6.69
C GLU A 464 -30.96 -4.71 -8.22
N THR A 465 -30.01 -4.04 -8.86
CA THR A 465 -29.99 -3.85 -10.32
C THR A 465 -29.23 -4.94 -11.06
N ASN A 466 -28.10 -5.41 -10.51
CA ASN A 466 -27.18 -6.31 -11.19
C ASN A 466 -27.24 -7.76 -10.69
N CYS A 467 -27.69 -7.99 -9.45
CA CYS A 467 -27.68 -9.31 -8.83
C CYS A 467 -29.07 -9.96 -8.70
N GLN A 468 -30.10 -9.34 -9.28
CA GLN A 468 -31.38 -10.01 -9.45
C GLN A 468 -31.16 -11.29 -10.28
N PRO A 469 -31.65 -12.45 -9.83
CA PRO A 469 -31.64 -13.63 -10.67
C PRO A 469 -32.45 -13.26 -11.91
N ARG A 470 -31.77 -13.03 -13.04
CA ARG A 470 -32.42 -13.00 -14.34
C ARG A 470 -33.09 -14.36 -14.42
N SER A 471 -34.41 -14.33 -14.24
CA SER A 471 -35.23 -15.50 -14.17
C SER A 471 -34.99 -16.26 -15.46
N TYR A 472 -34.10 -17.26 -15.46
CA TYR A 472 -33.98 -18.18 -16.58
C TYR A 472 -35.34 -18.81 -16.87
N LEU A 473 -36.22 -18.84 -15.86
CA LEU A 473 -37.63 -19.17 -15.99
C LEU A 473 -38.35 -18.32 -17.05
N THR A 474 -38.10 -17.01 -17.19
CA THR A 474 -38.72 -16.22 -18.28
C THR A 474 -38.20 -16.65 -19.65
N TYR A 475 -36.90 -16.89 -19.80
CA TYR A 475 -36.35 -17.42 -21.06
C TYR A 475 -36.81 -18.84 -21.37
N ILE A 476 -36.94 -19.69 -20.35
CA ILE A 476 -37.47 -21.05 -20.48
C ILE A 476 -38.95 -20.98 -20.87
N LEU A 477 -39.76 -20.15 -20.22
CA LEU A 477 -41.17 -19.95 -20.57
C LEU A 477 -41.32 -19.41 -22.00
N LEU A 478 -40.50 -18.43 -22.38
CA LEU A 478 -40.52 -17.84 -23.72
C LEU A 478 -40.05 -18.85 -24.78
N GLY A 479 -39.07 -19.70 -24.45
CA GLY A 479 -38.63 -20.82 -25.27
C GLY A 479 -39.68 -21.92 -25.43
N VAL A 480 -40.37 -22.28 -24.34
CA VAL A 480 -41.49 -23.24 -24.37
C VAL A 480 -42.66 -22.68 -25.19
N LEU A 481 -43.01 -21.41 -25.00
CA LEU A 481 -44.05 -20.73 -25.78
C LEU A 481 -43.71 -20.72 -27.28
N ALA A 482 -42.45 -20.42 -27.62
CA ALA A 482 -41.97 -20.47 -29.01
C ALA A 482 -42.05 -21.89 -29.58
N LEU A 483 -41.68 -22.92 -28.82
CA LEU A 483 -41.78 -24.33 -29.22
C LEU A 483 -43.24 -24.72 -29.51
N VAL A 484 -44.19 -24.33 -28.64
CA VAL A 484 -45.62 -24.61 -28.83
C VAL A 484 -46.16 -23.94 -30.09
N LEU A 485 -45.77 -22.68 -30.35
CA LEU A 485 -46.13 -21.98 -31.58
C LEU A 485 -45.61 -22.70 -32.84
N VAL A 486 -44.36 -23.18 -32.82
CA VAL A 486 -43.79 -23.96 -33.93
C VAL A 486 -44.54 -25.27 -34.14
N LEU A 487 -44.88 -25.99 -33.07
CA LEU A 487 -45.66 -27.23 -33.17
C LEU A 487 -47.08 -26.98 -33.71
N LEU A 488 -47.74 -25.89 -33.32
CA LEU A 488 -49.02 -25.49 -33.88
C LEU A 488 -48.92 -25.16 -35.37
N LEU A 489 -47.87 -24.43 -35.80
CA LEU A 489 -47.62 -24.15 -37.21
C LEU A 489 -47.40 -25.44 -38.03
N ILE A 490 -46.61 -26.38 -37.50
CA ILE A 490 -46.41 -27.70 -38.14
C ILE A 490 -47.75 -28.44 -38.21
N GLY A 491 -48.54 -28.45 -37.14
CA GLY A 491 -49.87 -29.05 -37.11
C GLY A 491 -50.82 -28.47 -38.16
N ILE A 492 -50.82 -27.14 -38.32
CA ILE A 492 -51.60 -26.44 -39.35
C ILE A 492 -51.11 -26.83 -40.75
N VAL A 493 -49.80 -26.85 -41.00
CA VAL A 493 -49.24 -27.26 -42.30
C VAL A 493 -49.60 -28.70 -42.63
N VAL A 494 -49.46 -29.63 -41.68
CA VAL A 494 -49.84 -31.04 -41.85
C VAL A 494 -51.34 -31.17 -42.10
N TRP A 495 -52.18 -30.46 -41.34
CA TRP A 495 -53.63 -30.45 -41.52
C TRP A 495 -54.03 -29.91 -42.90
N LEU A 496 -53.42 -28.81 -43.37
CA LEU A 496 -53.63 -28.27 -44.71
C LEU A 496 -53.19 -29.25 -45.80
N GLN A 497 -52.06 -29.95 -45.63
CA GLN A 497 -51.61 -30.98 -46.56
C GLN A 497 -52.57 -32.18 -46.61
N VAL A 498 -53.08 -32.64 -45.46
CA VAL A 498 -54.06 -33.72 -45.37
C VAL A 498 -55.39 -33.30 -45.98
N ALA A 499 -55.87 -32.08 -45.70
CA ALA A 499 -57.09 -31.54 -46.29
C ALA A 499 -56.97 -31.41 -47.82
N LYS A 500 -55.82 -30.96 -48.33
CA LYS A 500 -55.52 -30.92 -49.77
C LYS A 500 -55.50 -32.32 -50.38
N ARG A 501 -54.92 -33.33 -49.70
CA ARG A 501 -54.97 -34.74 -50.15
C ARG A 501 -56.38 -35.32 -50.12
N ARG A 502 -57.21 -34.99 -49.12
CA ARG A 502 -58.61 -35.44 -49.07
C ARG A 502 -59.46 -34.82 -50.17
N LYS A 503 -59.22 -33.56 -50.56
CA LYS A 503 -59.85 -32.94 -51.74
C LYS A 503 -59.42 -33.62 -53.04
N LYS A 504 -58.17 -34.08 -53.15
CA LYS A 504 -57.70 -34.87 -54.30
C LYS A 504 -58.19 -36.32 -54.34
N ARG A 505 -58.75 -36.87 -53.25
CA ARG A 505 -59.28 -38.24 -53.18
C ARG A 505 -60.81 -38.34 -53.36
N LYS A 506 -61.47 -37.27 -53.81
CA LYS A 506 -62.93 -37.23 -54.06
C LYS A 506 -63.34 -37.02 -55.53
N LEU A 507 -62.43 -37.23 -56.48
CA LEU A 507 -62.78 -37.40 -57.89
C LEU A 507 -61.83 -38.43 -58.51
N ASP A 508 -62.26 -39.69 -58.44
CA ASP A 508 -62.11 -40.66 -59.52
C ASP A 508 -63.31 -41.60 -59.37
N VAL A 509 -64.48 -41.11 -59.78
CA VAL A 509 -65.64 -41.97 -60.07
C VAL A 509 -65.37 -42.54 -61.45
N VAL A 510 -64.81 -43.74 -61.48
CA VAL A 510 -64.60 -44.54 -62.69
C VAL A 510 -65.98 -44.87 -63.27
N LEU A 511 -66.22 -44.41 -64.50
CA LEU A 511 -67.43 -44.64 -65.28
C LEU A 511 -67.43 -46.12 -65.76
N PRO A 512 -68.52 -46.89 -65.57
CA PRO A 512 -68.55 -48.29 -66.01
C PRO A 512 -68.91 -48.40 -67.50
N GLU A 513 -68.08 -49.10 -68.28
CA GLU A 513 -68.44 -49.59 -69.62
C GLU A 513 -69.33 -50.86 -69.54
N PRO A 514 -70.29 -51.03 -70.46
CA PRO A 514 -71.29 -52.09 -70.37
C PRO A 514 -70.89 -53.36 -71.14
N ARG A 515 -71.20 -54.51 -70.53
CA ARG A 515 -71.39 -55.86 -71.10
C ARG A 515 -70.14 -56.64 -71.52
N THR A 516 -69.97 -57.81 -70.90
CA THR A 516 -70.44 -59.08 -71.51
C THR A 516 -70.47 -60.22 -70.51
N TYR A 517 -71.58 -60.98 -70.58
CA TYR A 517 -71.81 -62.25 -69.91
C TYR A 517 -70.77 -63.30 -70.34
N LYS A 518 -70.22 -64.05 -69.38
CA LYS A 518 -70.08 -65.53 -69.45
C LYS A 518 -69.59 -66.08 -68.10
N GLU A 519 -70.44 -66.93 -67.53
CA GLU A 519 -70.19 -68.21 -66.82
C GLU A 519 -68.75 -68.41 -66.28
N THR A 520 -68.52 -68.75 -65.01
CA THR A 520 -68.85 -70.07 -64.45
C THR A 520 -68.65 -70.08 -62.91
N GLN A 521 -69.54 -70.81 -62.22
CA GLN A 521 -69.44 -71.30 -60.85
C GLN A 521 -68.14 -72.06 -60.56
N ILE A 522 -67.59 -71.92 -59.33
CA ILE A 522 -67.15 -73.00 -58.39
C ILE A 522 -67.19 -72.34 -56.98
N ILE A 523 -68.16 -72.63 -56.08
CA ILE A 523 -68.16 -73.72 -55.06
C ILE A 523 -66.92 -73.59 -54.13
N TYR A 524 -66.91 -73.67 -52.80
CA TYR A 524 -67.85 -73.88 -51.68
C TYR A 524 -66.94 -73.96 -50.42
N GLN A 525 -67.49 -73.78 -49.20
CA GLN A 525 -66.97 -74.29 -47.90
C GLN A 525 -65.67 -73.65 -47.32
N ILE A 526 -65.41 -73.55 -46.01
CA ILE A 526 -65.96 -74.04 -44.73
C ILE A 526 -65.22 -73.19 -43.66
N GLU A 527 -65.94 -72.46 -42.80
CA GLU A 527 -66.15 -72.76 -41.37
C GLU A 527 -65.13 -72.22 -40.36
N ASN A 528 -65.71 -71.73 -39.26
CA ASN A 528 -65.35 -72.00 -37.87
C ASN A 528 -63.98 -71.57 -37.32
N ALA A 529 -63.99 -70.45 -36.59
CA ALA A 529 -63.91 -70.41 -35.12
C ALA A 529 -64.15 -68.94 -34.72
N GLY A 530 -65.13 -68.58 -33.89
CA GLY A 530 -65.15 -68.91 -32.46
C GLY A 530 -64.00 -68.15 -31.78
N LEU A 531 -64.14 -67.41 -30.69
CA LEU A 531 -65.17 -67.21 -29.68
C LEU A 531 -64.47 -66.30 -28.63
N LEU A 532 -65.21 -65.81 -27.64
CA LEU A 532 -64.75 -65.26 -26.34
C LEU A 532 -64.28 -63.80 -26.37
N LYS A 533 -65.14 -62.80 -26.12
CA LYS A 533 -65.85 -62.47 -24.86
C LYS A 533 -64.92 -62.39 -23.64
N THR A 534 -64.81 -61.17 -23.10
CA THR A 534 -65.16 -60.75 -21.71
C THR A 534 -64.01 -60.93 -20.73
N ASP A 535 -63.84 -60.19 -19.65
CA ASP A 535 -64.38 -58.95 -19.09
C ASP A 535 -63.51 -58.73 -17.84
N LEU A 536 -63.37 -57.48 -17.40
CA LEU A 536 -63.56 -57.08 -16.00
C LEU A 536 -63.62 -55.55 -15.89
#